data_AF-A0A7X7GZV8-F1
#
_entry.id   AF-A0A7X7GZV8-F1
#
_cell.length_a   1.000
_cell.length_b   1.000
_cell.length_c   1.000
_cell.angle_alpha   90.00
_cell.angle_beta   90.00
_cell.angle_gamma   90.00
#
_symmetry.space_group_name_H-M   'P 1'
#
loop_
_entity.id
_entity.type
_entity.pdbx_description
1 polymer ?
#
loop_
_entity_poly.entity_id
_entity_poly.type
_entity_poly.pdbx_seq_one_letter_code
_entity_poly.pdbx_strand_id
1 'polypeptide(L)'
;MKYCMRCGVEVDEQKHRFCPLCNTIILTDAEIETLNTKQIKDTKTYKLKAPKPISKKVNPNIPPLIYLITLLVCITAIISLLVIDFVIGYNISWSLIPIISIILFILLCLPLVIKKKLYWFFTFDTFVLIIYFILLNILINSRITWSFFVILSILLLWIYVSAIFLNRIKGFILKLSIITIATTIFVLLITLSLKSNNVFSRLVLPINGLIFILVIISYMFIKTYFYKWHVIVSTITINTSILCIGIDLLINKFLVDRFILKWSHFVLIVLIPLTLCMFYIGNRYKINKYLMKKFHI
;
A
#
# COMPACT_ATOMS: atom_id res chain seq x y z
N MET A 1 52.15 -30.28 1.44
CA MET A 1 50.92 -30.35 0.65
C MET A 1 49.79 -29.77 1.48
N LYS A 2 48.90 -28.97 0.90
CA LYS A 2 47.77 -28.39 1.63
C LYS A 2 46.45 -28.58 0.90
N TYR A 3 45.39 -28.65 1.68
CA TYR A 3 44.04 -28.71 1.16
C TYR A 3 43.52 -27.31 0.84
N CYS A 4 42.91 -27.15 -0.34
CA CYS A 4 42.23 -25.92 -0.68
C CYS A 4 41.00 -25.70 0.23
N MET A 5 40.92 -24.56 0.92
CA MET A 5 39.80 -24.24 1.83
C MET A 5 38.43 -24.10 1.12
N ARG A 6 38.42 -23.93 -0.22
CA ARG A 6 37.19 -23.73 -0.99
C ARG A 6 36.67 -24.98 -1.68
N CYS A 7 37.56 -25.82 -2.21
CA CYS A 7 37.17 -27.03 -2.95
C CYS A 7 37.61 -28.35 -2.28
N GLY A 8 38.43 -28.30 -1.23
CA GLY A 8 38.83 -29.47 -0.44
C GLY A 8 39.86 -30.38 -1.11
N VAL A 9 40.39 -30.02 -2.28
CA VAL A 9 41.38 -30.84 -3.00
C VAL A 9 42.79 -30.58 -2.46
N GLU A 10 43.59 -31.64 -2.37
CA GLU A 10 45.00 -31.59 -1.98
C GLU A 10 45.85 -31.04 -3.13
N VAL A 11 46.60 -29.97 -2.85
CA VAL A 11 47.43 -29.29 -3.84
C VAL A 11 48.85 -29.12 -3.30
N ASP A 12 49.82 -29.28 -4.21
CA ASP A 12 51.22 -29.01 -3.94
C ASP A 12 51.51 -27.50 -4.08
N GLU A 13 51.68 -26.82 -2.94
CA GLU A 13 51.85 -25.37 -2.86
C GLU A 13 53.13 -24.87 -3.54
N GLN A 14 54.15 -25.72 -3.65
CA GLN A 14 55.42 -25.35 -4.29
C GLN A 14 55.32 -25.33 -5.82
N LYS A 15 54.39 -26.11 -6.40
CA LYS A 15 54.19 -26.20 -7.86
C LYS A 15 53.07 -25.31 -8.37
N HIS A 16 52.01 -25.11 -7.58
CA HIS A 16 50.82 -24.38 -8.02
C HIS A 16 50.40 -23.31 -7.01
N ARG A 17 50.58 -22.03 -7.39
CA ARG A 17 50.14 -20.86 -6.58
C ARG A 17 48.61 -20.70 -6.55
N PHE A 18 47.92 -21.24 -7.55
CA PHE A 18 46.46 -21.24 -7.64
C PHE A 18 45.94 -22.66 -7.76
N CYS A 19 44.81 -22.95 -7.10
CA CYS A 19 44.14 -24.23 -7.24
C CYS A 19 43.65 -24.41 -8.68
N PRO A 20 44.03 -25.49 -9.40
CA PRO A 20 43.65 -25.69 -10.80
C PRO A 20 42.14 -25.91 -11.01
N LEU A 21 41.38 -26.24 -9.95
CA LEU A 21 39.94 -26.50 -10.04
C LEU A 21 39.07 -25.27 -9.79
N CYS A 22 39.40 -24.46 -8.78
CA CYS A 22 38.55 -23.34 -8.34
C CYS A 22 39.25 -21.97 -8.38
N ASN A 23 40.51 -21.96 -8.86
CA ASN A 23 41.36 -20.77 -9.03
C ASN A 23 41.56 -19.94 -7.76
N THR A 24 41.39 -20.55 -6.58
CA THR A 24 41.71 -19.90 -5.30
C THR A 24 43.20 -19.88 -5.08
N ILE A 25 43.72 -18.75 -4.58
CA ILE A 25 45.12 -18.63 -4.21
C ILE A 25 45.44 -19.52 -3.01
N ILE A 26 46.59 -20.19 -3.07
CA ILE A 26 47.12 -21.03 -1.99
C ILE A 26 48.38 -20.34 -1.48
N LEU A 27 48.38 -20.01 -0.20
CA LEU A 27 49.47 -19.27 0.46
C LEU A 27 50.40 -20.26 1.15
N THR A 28 51.71 -20.09 0.95
CA THR A 28 52.72 -20.88 1.67
C THR A 28 52.83 -20.44 3.13
N ASP A 29 53.32 -21.32 4.02
CA ASP A 29 53.40 -21.01 5.45
C ASP A 29 54.27 -19.78 5.75
N ALA A 30 55.33 -19.56 4.96
CA ALA A 30 56.15 -18.35 5.02
C ALA A 30 55.36 -17.08 4.67
N GLU A 31 54.45 -17.13 3.69
CA GLU A 31 53.58 -16.00 3.34
C GLU A 31 52.56 -15.74 4.46
N ILE A 32 52.03 -16.79 5.10
CA ILE A 32 51.09 -16.68 6.23
C ILE A 32 51.77 -16.05 7.45
N GLU A 33 53.02 -16.38 7.74
CA GLU A 33 53.80 -15.79 8.84
C GLU A 33 54.17 -14.33 8.58
N THR A 34 54.41 -13.94 7.32
CA THR A 34 54.63 -12.52 6.96
C THR A 34 53.36 -11.66 7.06
N LEU A 35 52.17 -12.28 7.01
CA LEU A 35 50.87 -11.64 7.22
C LEU A 35 50.61 -11.43 8.72
N ASN A 36 51.51 -10.73 9.41
CA ASN A 36 51.34 -10.33 10.80
C ASN A 36 50.11 -9.42 10.97
N THR A 37 49.37 -9.65 12.04
CA THR A 37 48.07 -9.11 12.50
C THR A 37 47.90 -7.57 12.45
N LYS A 38 48.93 -6.81 12.07
CA LYS A 38 48.88 -5.35 11.88
C LYS A 38 48.21 -4.93 10.57
N GLN A 39 48.36 -5.68 9.47
CA GLN A 39 47.71 -5.31 8.20
C GLN A 39 46.23 -5.66 8.13
N ILE A 40 45.74 -6.58 8.98
CA ILE A 40 44.32 -6.98 9.04
C ILE A 40 43.47 -5.89 9.72
N LYS A 41 44.04 -5.09 10.65
CA LYS A 41 43.34 -3.96 11.28
C LYS A 41 43.29 -2.71 10.39
N ASP A 42 44.30 -2.47 9.56
CA ASP A 42 44.29 -1.36 8.60
C ASP A 42 43.54 -1.69 7.32
N THR A 43 43.32 -2.97 7.06
CA THR A 43 42.36 -3.46 6.07
C THR A 43 40.95 -3.40 6.64
N LYS A 44 40.51 -2.19 7.03
CA LYS A 44 39.09 -1.86 6.93
C LYS A 44 38.71 -2.19 5.51
N THR A 45 37.99 -3.29 5.34
CA THR A 45 37.18 -3.63 4.17
C THR A 45 37.41 -2.63 3.05
N TYR A 46 38.34 -2.94 2.14
CA TYR A 46 38.17 -2.44 0.78
C TYR A 46 36.89 -3.12 0.31
N LYS A 47 35.74 -2.57 0.73
CA LYS A 47 34.58 -2.50 -0.12
C LYS A 47 35.18 -1.95 -1.39
N LEU A 48 35.44 -2.83 -2.36
CA LEU A 48 35.37 -2.45 -3.76
C LEU A 48 34.18 -1.52 -3.78
N LYS A 49 34.45 -0.21 -3.93
CA LYS A 49 33.40 0.74 -4.24
C LYS A 49 32.86 0.14 -5.52
N ALA A 50 31.76 -0.61 -5.43
CA ALA A 50 30.96 -0.92 -6.58
C ALA A 50 30.91 0.39 -7.33
N PRO A 51 31.36 0.44 -8.60
CA PRO A 51 31.38 1.68 -9.35
C PRO A 51 30.02 2.29 -9.09
N LYS A 52 29.99 3.46 -8.43
CA LYS A 52 28.73 4.13 -8.14
C LYS A 52 28.01 4.06 -9.48
N PRO A 53 26.81 3.47 -9.57
CA PRO A 53 26.10 3.50 -10.83
C PRO A 53 26.19 4.96 -11.24
N ILE A 54 26.67 5.22 -12.45
CA ILE A 54 26.71 6.57 -13.00
C ILE A 54 25.24 6.96 -13.00
N SER A 55 24.77 7.48 -11.88
CA SER A 55 23.46 8.05 -11.78
C SER A 55 23.63 9.19 -12.74
N LYS A 56 22.94 9.10 -13.88
CA LYS A 56 22.72 10.25 -14.73
C LYS A 56 22.37 11.35 -13.75
N LYS A 57 23.27 12.31 -13.54
CA LYS A 57 22.98 13.52 -12.80
C LYS A 57 21.94 14.19 -13.66
N VAL A 58 20.68 13.79 -13.50
CA VAL A 58 19.54 14.49 -14.06
C VAL A 58 19.72 15.89 -13.50
N ASN A 59 20.02 16.83 -14.39
CA ASN A 59 20.31 18.19 -14.01
C ASN A 59 19.16 18.64 -13.10
N PRO A 60 19.43 19.04 -11.84
CA PRO A 60 18.40 19.36 -10.86
C PRO A 60 17.47 20.50 -11.33
N ASN A 61 17.85 21.20 -12.40
CA ASN A 61 17.10 22.28 -13.03
C ASN A 61 16.15 21.85 -14.16
N ILE A 62 16.12 20.58 -14.58
CA ILE A 62 15.16 20.07 -15.59
C ILE A 62 13.70 20.13 -15.11
N PRO A 63 13.34 19.65 -13.89
CA PRO A 63 11.94 19.73 -13.43
C PRO A 63 11.36 21.15 -13.34
N PRO A 64 12.06 22.19 -12.83
CA PRO A 64 11.51 23.55 -12.81
C PRO A 64 11.42 24.18 -14.21
N LEU A 65 12.29 23.79 -15.16
CA LEU A 65 12.23 24.30 -16.54
C LEU A 65 11.01 23.76 -17.29
N ILE A 66 10.70 22.48 -17.14
CA ILE A 66 9.46 21.89 -17.69
C ILE A 66 8.24 22.60 -17.11
N TYR A 67 8.22 22.84 -15.80
CA TYR A 67 7.13 23.58 -15.14
C TYR A 67 6.96 24.99 -15.71
N LEU A 68 8.06 25.72 -15.91
CA LEU A 68 8.03 27.06 -16.49
C LEU A 68 7.44 27.07 -17.91
N ILE A 69 7.86 26.13 -18.77
CA ILE A 69 7.32 25.98 -20.12
C ILE A 69 5.83 25.64 -20.05
N THR A 70 5.42 24.70 -19.21
CA THR A 70 4.00 24.34 -19.06
C THR A 70 3.16 25.52 -18.57
N LEU A 71 3.67 26.33 -17.64
CA LEU A 71 2.99 27.52 -17.13
C LEU A 71 2.83 28.58 -18.22
N LEU A 72 3.86 28.80 -19.05
CA LEU A 72 3.79 29.75 -20.16
C LEU A 72 2.74 29.33 -21.22
N VAL A 73 2.69 28.05 -21.56
CA VAL A 73 1.68 27.48 -22.46
C VAL A 73 0.27 27.59 -21.87
N CYS A 74 0.11 27.35 -20.58
CA CYS A 74 -1.19 27.47 -19.92
C CYS A 74 -1.69 28.92 -19.85
N ILE A 75 -0.82 29.89 -19.55
CA ILE A 75 -1.17 31.31 -19.52
C ILE A 75 -1.59 31.79 -20.91
N THR A 76 -0.84 31.43 -21.94
CA THR A 76 -1.19 31.78 -23.33
C THR A 76 -2.53 31.19 -23.76
N ALA A 77 -2.82 29.93 -23.36
CA ALA A 77 -4.12 29.31 -23.60
C ALA A 77 -5.29 30.00 -22.85
N ILE A 78 -5.09 30.41 -21.59
CA ILE A 78 -6.13 31.15 -20.84
C ILE A 78 -6.45 32.48 -21.52
N ILE A 79 -5.41 33.22 -21.91
CA ILE A 79 -5.58 34.54 -22.55
C ILE A 79 -6.29 34.39 -23.90
N SER A 80 -5.90 33.40 -24.72
CA SER A 80 -6.54 33.19 -26.02
C SER A 80 -8.01 32.80 -25.87
N LEU A 81 -8.35 31.92 -24.93
CA LEU A 81 -9.73 31.50 -24.67
C LEU A 81 -10.62 32.66 -24.20
N LEU A 82 -10.10 33.54 -23.33
CA LEU A 82 -10.83 34.69 -22.83
C LEU A 82 -11.07 35.71 -23.96
N VAL A 83 -10.06 35.98 -24.79
CA VAL A 83 -10.19 36.90 -25.93
C VAL A 83 -11.21 36.37 -26.95
N ILE A 84 -11.16 35.09 -27.29
CA ILE A 84 -12.10 34.48 -28.25
C ILE A 84 -13.55 34.56 -27.74
N ASP A 85 -13.79 34.19 -26.48
CA ASP A 85 -15.13 34.20 -25.88
C ASP A 85 -15.70 35.62 -25.76
N PHE A 86 -14.85 36.60 -25.43
CA PHE A 86 -15.23 38.01 -25.36
C PHE A 86 -15.58 38.58 -26.75
N VAL A 87 -14.79 38.26 -27.78
CA VAL A 87 -15.00 38.76 -29.16
C VAL A 87 -16.26 38.16 -29.79
N ILE A 88 -16.57 36.89 -29.51
CA ILE A 88 -17.70 36.19 -30.13
C ILE A 88 -19.01 36.41 -29.34
N GLY A 89 -18.95 36.35 -28.02
CA GLY A 89 -20.17 36.23 -27.19
C GLY A 89 -20.58 37.49 -26.44
N TYR A 90 -19.71 38.50 -26.31
CA TYR A 90 -19.84 39.65 -25.38
C TYR A 90 -20.14 39.28 -23.92
N ASN A 91 -20.16 37.98 -23.59
CA ASN A 91 -20.52 37.39 -22.30
C ASN A 91 -19.56 36.23 -22.00
N ILE A 92 -19.05 36.16 -20.77
CA ILE A 92 -18.05 35.18 -20.36
C ILE A 92 -18.77 33.93 -19.83
N SER A 93 -19.20 33.04 -20.72
CA SER A 93 -19.98 31.86 -20.33
C SER A 93 -19.28 30.54 -20.65
N TRP A 94 -18.72 30.39 -21.85
CA TRP A 94 -18.15 29.11 -22.30
C TRP A 94 -16.66 28.98 -22.01
N SER A 95 -15.92 30.09 -21.89
CA SER A 95 -14.48 30.06 -21.56
C SER A 95 -14.19 29.69 -20.10
N LEU A 96 -15.14 29.85 -19.18
CA LEU A 96 -14.93 29.61 -17.74
C LEU A 96 -14.55 28.16 -17.43
N ILE A 97 -15.16 27.19 -18.11
CA ILE A 97 -14.91 25.76 -17.87
C ILE A 97 -13.46 25.40 -18.27
N PRO A 98 -13.01 25.66 -19.52
CA PRO A 98 -11.61 25.48 -19.91
C PRO A 98 -10.60 26.21 -19.02
N ILE A 99 -10.89 27.46 -18.64
CA ILE A 99 -9.99 28.26 -17.80
C ILE A 99 -9.77 27.60 -16.44
N ILE A 100 -10.83 27.12 -15.79
CA ILE A 100 -10.74 26.45 -14.49
C ILE A 100 -10.00 25.11 -14.60
N SER A 101 -10.16 24.38 -15.70
CA SER A 101 -9.39 23.15 -15.96
C SER A 101 -7.89 23.43 -16.17
N ILE A 102 -7.54 24.52 -16.86
CA ILE A 102 -6.13 24.91 -17.03
C ILE A 102 -5.53 25.38 -15.70
N ILE A 103 -6.28 26.13 -14.89
CA ILE A 103 -5.87 26.54 -13.54
C ILE A 103 -5.63 25.31 -12.65
N LEU A 104 -6.54 24.32 -12.66
CA LEU A 104 -6.36 23.05 -11.96
C LEU A 104 -5.03 22.38 -12.36
N PHE A 105 -4.74 22.31 -13.67
CA PHE A 105 -3.51 21.70 -14.17
C PHE A 105 -2.26 22.40 -13.63
N ILE A 106 -2.25 23.74 -13.61
CA ILE A 106 -1.15 24.52 -13.02
C ILE A 106 -0.99 24.18 -11.52
N LEU A 107 -2.08 24.16 -10.76
CA LEU A 107 -2.03 23.87 -9.32
C LEU A 107 -1.53 22.44 -9.05
N LEU A 108 -1.97 21.43 -9.81
CA LEU A 108 -1.48 20.05 -9.66
C LEU A 108 0.03 19.90 -9.93
N CYS A 109 0.60 20.75 -10.77
CA CYS A 109 2.04 20.73 -11.05
C CYS A 109 2.88 21.48 -10.00
N LEU A 110 2.30 22.38 -9.22
CA LEU A 110 2.97 23.18 -8.19
C LEU A 110 3.68 22.36 -7.09
N PRO A 111 3.09 21.29 -6.51
CA PRO A 111 3.79 20.47 -5.51
C PRO A 111 5.07 19.81 -6.05
N LEU A 112 5.17 19.51 -7.35
CA LEU A 112 6.37 18.92 -7.94
C LEU A 112 7.61 19.82 -7.84
N VAL A 113 7.40 21.13 -7.71
CA VAL A 113 8.48 22.13 -7.58
C VAL A 113 8.92 22.29 -6.12
N ILE A 114 8.00 22.12 -5.18
CA ILE A 114 8.27 22.32 -3.75
C ILE A 114 8.98 21.07 -3.19
N LYS A 115 10.18 21.21 -2.61
CA LYS A 115 10.88 20.08 -1.96
C LYS A 115 10.27 19.73 -0.60
N LYS A 116 9.07 19.12 -0.60
CA LYS A 116 8.42 18.57 0.61
C LYS A 116 8.28 17.05 0.55
N LYS A 117 7.85 16.44 1.66
CA LYS A 117 7.57 15.00 1.74
C LYS A 117 6.36 14.66 0.87
N LEU A 118 6.38 13.47 0.26
CA LEU A 118 5.35 12.94 -0.65
C LEU A 118 3.90 13.11 -0.12
N TYR A 119 3.70 12.92 1.19
CA TYR A 119 2.38 13.09 1.83
C TYR A 119 1.77 14.48 1.60
N TRP A 120 2.59 15.54 1.68
CA TRP A 120 2.09 16.92 1.51
C TRP A 120 1.64 17.22 0.08
N PHE A 121 2.28 16.59 -0.91
CA PHE A 121 1.86 16.70 -2.32
C PHE A 121 0.49 16.11 -2.51
N PHE A 122 0.33 14.86 -2.07
CA PHE A 122 -0.93 14.16 -2.16
C PHE A 122 -2.07 14.90 -1.45
N THR A 123 -1.82 15.47 -0.26
CA THR A 123 -2.84 16.28 0.42
C THR A 123 -3.22 17.53 -0.38
N PHE A 124 -2.23 18.24 -0.93
CA PHE A 124 -2.48 19.46 -1.69
C PHE A 124 -3.32 19.15 -2.95
N ASP A 125 -2.93 18.12 -3.70
CA ASP A 125 -3.63 17.71 -4.92
C ASP A 125 -5.09 17.32 -4.65
N THR A 126 -5.35 16.60 -3.55
CA THR A 126 -6.73 16.24 -3.19
C THR A 126 -7.61 17.46 -2.87
N PHE A 127 -7.08 18.46 -2.16
CA PHE A 127 -7.84 19.69 -1.87
C PHE A 127 -8.10 20.50 -3.14
N VAL A 128 -7.12 20.60 -4.03
CA VAL A 128 -7.25 21.28 -5.32
C VAL A 128 -8.32 20.61 -6.19
N LEU A 129 -8.34 19.27 -6.25
CA LEU A 129 -9.38 18.51 -6.96
C LEU A 129 -10.78 18.73 -6.35
N ILE A 130 -10.91 18.75 -5.03
CA ILE A 130 -12.19 19.01 -4.35
C ILE A 130 -12.72 20.40 -4.74
N ILE A 131 -11.89 21.45 -4.66
CA ILE A 131 -12.28 22.82 -5.01
C ILE A 131 -12.70 22.89 -6.48
N TYR A 132 -11.93 22.25 -7.37
CA TYR A 132 -12.23 22.20 -8.80
C TYR A 132 -13.61 21.58 -9.08
N PHE A 133 -13.92 20.43 -8.51
CA PHE A 133 -15.22 19.79 -8.74
C PHE A 133 -16.40 20.59 -8.15
N ILE A 134 -16.18 21.34 -7.06
CA ILE A 134 -17.19 22.26 -6.52
C ILE A 134 -17.46 23.39 -7.52
N LEU A 135 -16.39 24.07 -7.98
CA LEU A 135 -16.50 25.18 -8.92
C LEU A 135 -17.15 24.76 -10.24
N LEU A 136 -16.71 23.62 -10.79
CA LEU A 136 -17.26 23.07 -12.02
C LEU A 136 -18.76 22.77 -11.89
N ASN A 137 -19.21 22.22 -10.76
CA ASN A 137 -20.61 21.90 -10.57
C ASN A 137 -21.50 23.13 -10.40
N ILE A 138 -21.01 24.15 -9.69
CA ILE A 138 -21.71 25.44 -9.53
C ILE A 138 -21.85 26.12 -10.89
N LEU A 139 -20.83 26.06 -11.75
CA LEU A 139 -20.90 26.67 -13.08
C LEU A 139 -21.88 25.97 -14.01
N ILE A 140 -21.95 24.64 -13.98
CA ILE A 140 -22.81 23.88 -14.90
C ILE A 140 -24.27 23.85 -14.40
N ASN A 141 -24.49 23.57 -13.11
CA ASN A 141 -25.82 23.28 -12.57
C ASN A 141 -26.35 24.33 -11.59
N SER A 142 -25.56 25.36 -11.24
CA SER A 142 -25.86 26.38 -10.21
C SER A 142 -26.20 25.84 -8.82
N ARG A 143 -26.09 24.51 -8.63
CA ARG A 143 -26.40 23.77 -7.41
C ARG A 143 -25.48 22.57 -7.32
N ILE A 144 -25.08 22.22 -6.10
CA ILE A 144 -24.26 21.04 -5.81
C ILE A 144 -25.11 19.78 -5.97
N THR A 145 -24.88 19.04 -7.05
CA THR A 145 -25.62 17.81 -7.37
C THR A 145 -24.66 16.63 -7.49
N TRP A 146 -23.96 16.52 -8.61
CA TRP A 146 -23.05 15.40 -8.90
C TRP A 146 -21.70 15.51 -8.17
N SER A 147 -21.20 16.72 -7.95
CA SER A 147 -19.89 16.91 -7.29
C SER A 147 -19.88 16.41 -5.86
N PHE A 148 -21.03 16.38 -5.18
CA PHE A 148 -21.13 15.83 -3.82
C PHE A 148 -20.56 14.40 -3.74
N PHE A 149 -20.95 13.51 -4.66
CA PHE A 149 -20.46 12.13 -4.69
C PHE A 149 -18.96 12.06 -4.98
N VAL A 150 -18.50 12.86 -5.94
CA VAL A 150 -17.08 12.91 -6.34
C VAL A 150 -16.20 13.40 -5.20
N ILE A 151 -16.59 14.49 -4.54
CA ILE A 151 -15.88 15.08 -3.39
C ILE A 151 -15.79 14.06 -2.27
N LEU A 152 -16.89 13.38 -1.98
CA LEU A 152 -16.94 12.41 -0.89
C LEU A 152 -16.02 11.21 -1.15
N SER A 153 -15.95 10.74 -2.40
CA SER A 153 -15.03 9.66 -2.80
C SER A 153 -13.56 10.08 -2.73
N ILE A 154 -13.23 11.29 -3.20
CA ILE A 154 -11.86 11.84 -3.12
C ILE A 154 -11.45 12.03 -1.66
N LEU A 155 -12.35 12.53 -0.81
CA LEU A 155 -12.11 12.73 0.61
C LEU A 155 -11.88 11.40 1.34
N LEU A 156 -12.67 10.36 1.04
CA LEU A 156 -12.47 9.02 1.60
C LEU A 156 -11.09 8.45 1.22
N LEU A 157 -10.71 8.58 -0.06
CA LEU A 157 -9.42 8.14 -0.56
C LEU A 157 -8.29 8.90 0.16
N TRP A 158 -8.46 10.21 0.36
CA TRP A 158 -7.51 11.02 1.12
C TRP A 158 -7.31 10.52 2.56
N ILE A 159 -8.40 10.19 3.26
CA ILE A 159 -8.34 9.65 4.63
C ILE A 159 -7.60 8.31 4.66
N TYR A 160 -7.84 7.41 3.71
CA TYR A 160 -7.14 6.11 3.67
C TYR A 160 -5.63 6.25 3.47
N VAL A 161 -5.23 7.07 2.51
CA VAL A 161 -3.82 7.35 2.25
C VAL A 161 -3.21 8.04 3.47
N SER A 162 -3.91 9.01 4.07
CA SER A 162 -3.44 9.68 5.27
C SER A 162 -3.24 8.70 6.44
N ALA A 163 -4.20 7.82 6.71
CA ALA A 163 -4.09 6.82 7.79
C ALA A 163 -2.85 5.90 7.62
N ILE A 164 -2.48 5.56 6.39
CA ILE A 164 -1.28 4.78 6.08
C ILE A 164 0.00 5.59 6.33
N PHE A 165 0.11 6.79 5.76
CA PHE A 165 1.35 7.58 5.74
C PHE A 165 1.60 8.39 7.03
N LEU A 166 0.58 8.66 7.85
CA LEU A 166 0.77 9.39 9.11
C LEU A 166 1.46 8.49 10.15
N ASN A 167 2.79 8.59 10.22
CA ASN A 167 3.60 7.95 11.25
C ASN A 167 3.35 8.50 12.66
N ARG A 168 2.59 9.60 12.80
CA ARG A 168 2.24 10.20 14.08
C ARG A 168 1.27 9.34 14.89
N ILE A 169 0.41 8.58 14.20
CA ILE A 169 -0.59 7.71 14.83
C ILE A 169 0.06 6.34 15.07
N LYS A 170 0.45 6.10 16.32
CA LYS A 170 1.04 4.82 16.73
C LYS A 170 -0.08 3.81 17.02
N GLY A 171 -0.03 2.65 16.36
CA GLY A 171 -0.93 1.53 16.62
C GLY A 171 -1.87 1.22 15.46
N PHE A 172 -1.87 -0.05 15.04
CA PHE A 172 -2.70 -0.55 13.95
C PHE A 172 -4.21 -0.36 14.21
N ILE A 173 -4.65 -0.56 15.46
CA ILE A 173 -6.07 -0.49 15.84
C ILE A 173 -6.62 0.94 15.66
N LEU A 174 -5.84 1.97 16.02
CA LEU A 174 -6.26 3.36 15.82
C LEU A 174 -6.37 3.70 14.32
N LYS A 175 -5.39 3.27 13.50
CA LYS A 175 -5.44 3.46 12.05
C LYS A 175 -6.67 2.77 11.44
N LEU A 176 -6.94 1.53 11.85
CA LEU A 176 -8.10 0.78 11.40
C LEU A 176 -9.41 1.47 11.81
N SER A 177 -9.50 1.98 13.04
CA SER A 177 -10.68 2.71 13.55
C SER A 177 -10.97 3.96 12.72
N ILE A 178 -9.96 4.74 12.38
CA ILE A 178 -10.11 5.93 11.53
C ILE A 178 -10.66 5.54 10.15
N ILE A 179 -10.14 4.46 9.56
CA ILE A 179 -10.61 3.95 8.26
C ILE A 179 -12.07 3.52 8.34
N THR A 180 -12.47 2.74 9.36
CA THR A 180 -13.84 2.25 9.47
C THR A 180 -14.84 3.36 9.81
N ILE A 181 -14.47 4.32 10.66
CA ILE A 181 -15.28 5.51 10.92
C ILE A 181 -15.47 6.33 9.64
N ALA A 182 -14.40 6.56 8.87
CA ALA A 182 -14.48 7.27 7.60
C ALA A 182 -15.39 6.57 6.59
N THR A 183 -15.29 5.24 6.45
CA THR A 183 -16.20 4.46 5.59
C THR A 183 -17.66 4.61 6.00
N THR A 184 -17.92 4.62 7.31
CA THR A 184 -19.26 4.70 7.87
C THR A 184 -19.87 6.08 7.62
N ILE A 185 -19.10 7.15 7.85
CA ILE A 185 -19.51 8.53 7.55
C ILE A 185 -19.75 8.71 6.05
N PHE A 186 -18.88 8.16 5.20
CA PHE A 186 -19.03 8.21 3.75
C PHE A 186 -20.36 7.60 3.29
N VAL A 187 -20.67 6.37 3.72
CA VAL A 187 -21.93 5.73 3.30
C VAL A 187 -23.15 6.40 3.94
N LEU A 188 -23.03 6.92 5.16
CA LEU A 188 -24.09 7.72 5.79
C LEU A 188 -24.44 8.95 4.94
N LEU A 189 -23.45 9.70 4.49
CA LEU A 189 -23.66 10.90 3.68
C LEU A 189 -24.28 10.58 2.31
N ILE A 190 -23.90 9.47 1.68
CA ILE A 190 -24.53 8.99 0.44
C ILE A 190 -25.99 8.60 0.66
N THR A 191 -26.27 7.84 1.72
CA THR A 191 -27.63 7.34 2.00
C THR A 191 -28.60 8.45 2.39
N LEU A 192 -28.12 9.50 3.07
CA LEU A 192 -28.89 10.72 3.32
C LEU A 192 -29.26 11.44 2.01
N SER A 193 -28.33 11.52 1.06
CA SER A 193 -28.58 12.13 -0.25
C SER A 193 -29.63 11.34 -1.07
N LEU A 194 -29.65 10.02 -0.93
CA LEU A 194 -30.60 9.12 -1.61
C LEU A 194 -31.97 8.99 -0.90
N LYS A 195 -32.21 9.76 0.17
CA LYS A 195 -33.46 9.74 0.98
C LYS A 195 -33.81 8.35 1.53
N SER A 196 -32.81 7.49 1.73
CA SER A 196 -32.99 6.10 2.15
C SER A 196 -32.54 5.89 3.60
N ASN A 197 -33.39 6.27 4.56
CA ASN A 197 -33.04 6.29 5.99
C ASN A 197 -32.80 4.90 6.61
N ASN A 198 -33.42 3.84 6.08
CA ASN A 198 -33.38 2.51 6.71
C ASN A 198 -32.23 1.63 6.23
N VAL A 199 -31.70 1.87 5.02
CA VAL A 199 -30.61 1.06 4.43
C VAL A 199 -29.33 1.19 5.25
N PHE A 200 -28.98 2.41 5.66
CA PHE A 200 -27.74 2.65 6.39
C PHE A 200 -27.69 1.91 7.73
N SER A 201 -28.72 2.10 8.56
CA SER A 201 -28.76 1.55 9.91
C SER A 201 -28.99 0.04 9.93
N ARG A 202 -29.81 -0.50 9.02
CA ARG A 202 -30.15 -1.93 9.01
C ARG A 202 -29.14 -2.80 8.27
N LEU A 203 -28.43 -2.27 7.27
CA LEU A 203 -27.55 -3.05 6.40
C LEU A 203 -26.09 -2.62 6.53
N VAL A 204 -25.78 -1.36 6.23
CA VAL A 204 -24.39 -0.91 6.08
C VAL A 204 -23.66 -0.89 7.41
N LEU A 205 -24.28 -0.31 8.45
CA LEU A 205 -23.69 -0.19 9.77
C LEU A 205 -23.32 -1.56 10.38
N PRO A 206 -24.21 -2.57 10.42
CA PRO A 206 -23.85 -3.88 10.96
C PRO A 206 -22.79 -4.60 10.12
N ILE A 207 -22.79 -4.45 8.78
CA ILE A 207 -21.76 -5.04 7.92
C ILE A 207 -20.39 -4.41 8.21
N ASN A 208 -20.29 -3.09 8.24
CA ASN A 208 -19.03 -2.39 8.55
C ASN A 208 -18.53 -2.71 9.96
N GLY A 209 -19.44 -2.77 10.93
CA GLY A 209 -19.10 -3.18 12.31
C GLY A 209 -18.56 -4.60 12.38
N LEU A 210 -19.19 -5.54 11.65
CA LEU A 210 -18.74 -6.93 11.57
C LEU A 210 -17.34 -7.03 10.96
N ILE A 211 -17.08 -6.31 9.87
CA ILE A 211 -15.74 -6.25 9.24
C ILE A 211 -14.70 -5.71 10.23
N PHE A 212 -15.01 -4.62 10.94
CA PHE A 212 -14.11 -4.02 11.93
C PHE A 212 -13.72 -5.02 13.03
N ILE A 213 -14.70 -5.70 13.62
CA ILE A 213 -14.50 -6.67 14.69
C ILE A 213 -13.63 -7.84 14.20
N LEU A 214 -13.94 -8.42 13.03
CA LEU A 214 -13.19 -9.55 12.49
C LEU A 214 -11.74 -9.19 12.12
N VAL A 215 -11.52 -7.99 11.57
CA VAL A 215 -10.16 -7.51 11.27
C VAL A 215 -9.35 -7.32 12.56
N ILE A 216 -9.95 -6.78 13.63
CA ILE A 216 -9.27 -6.68 14.93
C ILE A 216 -8.90 -8.06 15.48
N ILE A 217 -9.83 -9.02 15.45
CA ILE A 217 -9.56 -10.40 15.88
C ILE A 217 -8.41 -10.99 15.08
N SER A 218 -8.44 -10.85 13.75
CA SER A 218 -7.37 -11.34 12.88
C SER A 218 -6.00 -10.73 13.24
N TYR A 219 -5.96 -9.42 13.48
CA TYR A 219 -4.74 -8.72 13.85
C TYR A 219 -4.21 -9.17 15.22
N MET A 220 -5.06 -9.34 16.22
CA MET A 220 -4.67 -9.81 17.55
C MET A 220 -4.09 -11.24 17.51
N PHE A 221 -4.68 -12.13 16.70
CA PHE A 221 -4.19 -13.48 16.52
C PHE A 221 -2.86 -13.52 15.75
N ILE A 222 -2.73 -12.74 14.66
CA ILE A 222 -1.48 -12.65 13.88
C ILE A 222 -0.34 -12.13 14.76
N LYS A 223 -0.61 -11.12 15.61
CA LYS A 223 0.37 -10.57 16.53
C LYS A 223 0.80 -11.59 17.59
N THR A 224 -0.14 -12.37 18.12
CA THR A 224 0.12 -13.38 19.16
C THR A 224 0.83 -14.63 18.61
N TYR A 225 0.49 -15.06 17.39
CA TYR A 225 0.94 -16.33 16.79
C TYR A 225 1.82 -16.16 15.55
N PHE A 226 2.57 -15.06 15.46
CA PHE A 226 3.35 -14.66 14.28
C PHE A 226 4.21 -15.79 13.65
N TYR A 227 4.75 -16.70 14.48
CA TYR A 227 5.60 -17.80 14.03
C TYR A 227 4.86 -19.07 13.61
N LYS A 228 3.54 -19.15 13.81
CA LYS A 228 2.73 -20.34 13.48
C LYS A 228 1.83 -20.04 12.29
N TRP A 229 2.40 -20.09 11.08
CA TRP A 229 1.69 -19.84 9.81
C TRP A 229 0.34 -20.57 9.71
N HIS A 230 0.25 -21.81 10.20
CA HIS A 230 -0.95 -22.63 10.09
C HIS A 230 -2.12 -22.04 10.91
N VAL A 231 -1.83 -21.48 12.08
CA VAL A 231 -2.82 -20.80 12.94
C VAL A 231 -3.28 -19.49 12.28
N ILE A 232 -2.37 -18.76 11.63
CA ILE A 232 -2.69 -17.54 10.89
C ILE A 232 -3.66 -17.85 9.74
N VAL A 233 -3.32 -18.82 8.89
CA VAL A 233 -4.19 -19.24 7.76
C VAL A 233 -5.54 -19.73 8.25
N SER A 234 -5.58 -20.52 9.31
CA SER A 234 -6.85 -20.98 9.89
C SER A 234 -7.68 -19.83 10.46
N THR A 235 -7.07 -18.83 11.07
CA THR A 235 -7.79 -17.67 11.62
C THR A 235 -8.40 -16.83 10.50
N ILE A 236 -7.64 -16.60 9.42
CA ILE A 236 -8.13 -15.85 8.25
C ILE A 236 -9.32 -16.56 7.62
N THR A 237 -9.21 -17.87 7.40
CA THR A 237 -10.29 -18.68 6.79
C THR A 237 -11.55 -18.75 7.66
N ILE A 238 -11.42 -18.88 8.98
CA ILE A 238 -12.56 -18.80 9.92
C ILE A 238 -13.21 -17.40 9.84
N ASN A 239 -12.42 -16.33 9.91
CA ASN A 239 -12.96 -14.98 9.85
C ASN A 239 -13.67 -14.70 8.51
N THR A 240 -13.12 -15.16 7.38
CA THR A 240 -13.79 -15.07 6.08
C THR A 240 -15.12 -15.82 6.07
N SER A 241 -15.17 -17.01 6.67
CA SER A 241 -16.41 -17.80 6.78
C SER A 241 -17.49 -17.06 7.58
N ILE A 242 -17.13 -16.52 8.75
CA ILE A 242 -18.04 -15.74 9.61
C ILE A 242 -18.52 -14.48 8.89
N LEU A 243 -17.63 -13.80 8.14
CA LEU A 243 -17.97 -12.63 7.35
C LEU A 243 -18.99 -12.95 6.25
N CYS A 244 -18.80 -14.04 5.52
CA CYS A 244 -19.75 -14.46 4.48
C CYS A 244 -21.12 -14.83 5.06
N ILE A 245 -21.17 -15.56 6.18
CA ILE A 245 -22.43 -15.85 6.89
C ILE A 245 -23.11 -14.54 7.32
N GLY A 246 -22.36 -13.65 7.97
CA GLY A 246 -22.90 -12.39 8.48
C GLY A 246 -23.49 -11.52 7.38
N ILE A 247 -22.78 -11.38 6.25
CA ILE A 247 -23.27 -10.61 5.10
C ILE A 247 -24.54 -11.25 4.50
N ASP A 248 -24.57 -12.57 4.29
CA ASP A 248 -25.72 -13.25 3.70
C ASP A 248 -26.97 -13.12 4.58
N LEU A 249 -26.81 -13.30 5.91
CA LEU A 249 -27.91 -13.12 6.87
C LEU A 249 -28.41 -11.67 6.91
N LEU A 250 -27.49 -10.68 6.93
CA LEU A 250 -27.87 -9.26 6.97
C LEU A 250 -28.59 -8.84 5.68
N ILE A 251 -28.14 -9.32 4.51
CA ILE A 251 -28.77 -9.06 3.22
C ILE A 251 -30.15 -9.72 3.15
N ASN A 252 -30.28 -11.00 3.51
CA ASN A 252 -31.57 -11.68 3.44
C ASN A 252 -32.57 -11.15 4.47
N LYS A 253 -32.11 -10.72 5.64
CA LYS A 253 -32.93 -9.97 6.59
C LYS A 253 -33.39 -8.64 6.00
N PHE A 254 -32.53 -7.93 5.27
CA PHE A 254 -32.90 -6.65 4.67
C PHE A 254 -33.89 -6.79 3.50
N LEU A 255 -33.71 -7.80 2.64
CA LEU A 255 -34.52 -7.98 1.42
C LEU A 255 -35.81 -8.78 1.64
N VAL A 256 -35.78 -9.82 2.48
CA VAL A 256 -36.86 -10.82 2.61
C VAL A 256 -37.37 -10.92 4.06
N ASP A 257 -36.77 -10.17 5.00
CA ASP A 257 -37.07 -10.20 6.44
C ASP A 257 -37.00 -11.59 7.07
N ARG A 258 -36.18 -12.48 6.50
CA ARG A 258 -35.95 -13.84 7.00
C ARG A 258 -34.46 -14.15 7.10
N PHE A 259 -34.10 -14.90 8.14
CA PHE A 259 -32.75 -15.44 8.33
C PHE A 259 -32.59 -16.72 7.52
N ILE A 260 -32.31 -16.56 6.23
CA ILE A 260 -32.02 -17.64 5.31
C ILE A 260 -30.59 -17.44 4.81
N LEU A 261 -29.87 -18.54 4.65
CA LEU A 261 -28.52 -18.57 4.09
C LEU A 261 -28.64 -19.11 2.66
N LYS A 262 -28.33 -18.27 1.66
CA LYS A 262 -28.45 -18.64 0.24
C LYS A 262 -27.10 -19.03 -0.35
N TRP A 263 -26.13 -18.14 -0.25
CA TRP A 263 -24.83 -18.30 -0.94
C TRP A 263 -23.70 -18.67 0.03
N SER A 264 -23.82 -18.26 1.30
CA SER A 264 -22.79 -18.52 2.32
C SER A 264 -22.62 -20.01 2.63
N HIS A 265 -23.65 -20.85 2.43
CA HIS A 265 -23.53 -22.30 2.62
C HIS A 265 -22.49 -22.96 1.69
N PHE A 266 -22.43 -22.55 0.41
CA PHE A 266 -21.44 -23.07 -0.53
C PHE A 266 -20.02 -22.70 -0.10
N VAL A 267 -19.86 -21.47 0.41
CA VAL A 267 -18.59 -20.96 0.94
C VAL A 267 -18.17 -21.79 2.17
N LEU A 268 -19.10 -22.12 3.07
CA LEU A 268 -18.82 -22.94 4.25
C LEU A 268 -18.37 -24.37 3.91
N ILE A 269 -18.99 -24.99 2.91
CA ILE A 269 -18.62 -26.35 2.48
C ILE A 269 -17.13 -26.41 2.06
N VAL A 270 -16.59 -25.32 1.50
CA VAL A 270 -15.18 -25.25 1.08
C VAL A 270 -14.26 -24.85 2.24
N LEU A 271 -14.63 -23.83 3.03
CA LEU A 271 -13.74 -23.31 4.06
C LEU A 271 -13.67 -24.19 5.32
N ILE A 272 -14.73 -24.91 5.69
CA ILE A 272 -14.70 -25.79 6.87
C ILE A 272 -13.64 -26.90 6.72
N PRO A 273 -13.61 -27.71 5.64
CA PRO A 273 -12.55 -28.71 5.45
C PRO A 273 -11.14 -28.09 5.41
N LEU A 274 -10.99 -26.92 4.80
CA LEU A 274 -9.72 -26.20 4.74
C LEU A 274 -9.21 -25.82 6.14
N THR A 275 -10.09 -25.29 7.00
CA THR A 275 -9.74 -24.94 8.40
C THR A 275 -9.32 -26.16 9.20
N LEU A 276 -10.08 -27.27 9.08
CA LEU A 276 -9.78 -28.53 9.77
C LEU A 276 -8.44 -29.12 9.33
N CYS A 277 -8.18 -29.12 8.01
CA CYS A 277 -6.91 -29.61 7.46
C CYS A 277 -5.71 -28.81 8.01
N MET A 278 -5.80 -27.48 8.05
CA MET A 278 -4.73 -26.63 8.56
C MET A 278 -4.46 -26.86 10.07
N PHE A 279 -5.50 -27.04 10.87
CA PHE A 279 -5.36 -27.42 12.27
C PHE A 279 -4.70 -28.79 12.45
N TYR A 280 -5.08 -29.77 11.64
CA TYR A 280 -4.51 -31.12 11.68
C TYR A 280 -2.99 -31.11 11.42
N ILE A 281 -2.55 -30.41 10.37
CA ILE A 281 -1.13 -30.27 10.03
C ILE A 281 -0.36 -29.60 11.18
N GLY A 282 -0.95 -28.56 11.79
CA GLY A 282 -0.34 -27.85 12.91
C GLY A 282 -0.12 -28.74 14.15
N ASN A 283 -1.02 -29.70 14.39
CA ASN A 283 -0.91 -30.61 15.52
C ASN A 283 0.13 -31.73 15.27
N ARG A 284 0.22 -32.26 14.05
CA ARG A 284 1.18 -33.33 13.69
C ARG A 284 2.63 -32.93 13.94
N TYR A 285 3.03 -31.72 13.55
CA TYR A 285 4.39 -31.24 13.79
C TYR A 285 4.72 -31.15 15.28
N LYS A 286 3.76 -30.71 16.11
CA LYS A 286 3.92 -30.61 17.56
C LYS A 286 4.02 -32.00 18.20
N ILE A 287 3.19 -32.94 17.77
CA ILE A 287 3.17 -34.32 18.26
C ILE A 287 4.47 -35.04 17.87
N ASN A 288 4.88 -35.00 16.60
CA ASN A 288 6.11 -35.66 16.15
C ASN A 288 7.35 -35.11 16.87
N LYS A 289 7.45 -33.79 17.03
CA LYS A 289 8.56 -33.18 17.77
C LYS A 289 8.56 -33.56 19.26
N TYR A 290 7.39 -33.68 19.87
CA TYR A 290 7.26 -34.16 21.25
C TYR A 290 7.66 -35.64 21.38
N LEU A 291 7.22 -36.49 20.44
CA LEU A 291 7.54 -37.91 20.42
C LEU A 291 9.04 -38.14 20.18
N MET A 292 9.67 -37.49 19.20
CA MET A 292 11.13 -37.56 19.01
C MET A 292 11.89 -37.15 20.28
N LYS A 293 11.47 -36.06 20.93
CA LYS A 293 12.14 -35.58 22.15
C LYS A 293 11.95 -36.52 23.34
N LYS A 294 10.83 -37.24 23.43
CA LYS A 294 10.51 -38.15 24.54
C LYS A 294 11.05 -39.56 24.33
N PHE A 295 11.10 -40.02 23.08
CA PHE A 295 11.51 -41.38 22.72
C PHE A 295 12.94 -41.45 22.14
N HIS A 296 13.64 -40.32 22.00
CA HIS A 296 15.01 -40.26 21.45
C HIS A 296 15.17 -40.97 20.08
N ILE A 297 14.12 -40.91 19.26
CA ILE A 297 14.10 -41.30 17.84
C ILE A 297 14.35 -40.04 17.02
#